data_AF-A0A3N5PES2-F1
#
_entry.id   AF-A0A3N5PES2-F1
#
_cell.length_a   1.000
_cell.length_b   1.000
_cell.length_c   1.000
_cell.angle_alpha   90.00
_cell.angle_beta   90.00
_cell.angle_gamma   90.00
#
_symmetry.space_group_name_H-M   'P 1'
#
loop_
_entity.id
_entity.type
_entity.pdbx_description
1 polymer ?
#
loop_
_entity_poly.entity_id
_entity_poly.type
_entity_poly.pdbx_seq_one_letter_code
_entity_poly.pdbx_strand_id
1 'polypeptide(L)'
;MKKIIHLSLVISMLVISSILLSAQTIPDDSLYLGQTPPGNIRKIFNLTVDQGYFAAEKIAISPNGKEIYYEEVNSNWTSFKFKYYKYYNNKWNGP
;
A
#
# COMPACT_ATOMS: atom_id res chain seq x y z
N MET A 1 33.52 20.16 -25.67
CA MET A 1 32.10 20.58 -25.75
C MET A 1 31.17 19.43 -26.20
N LYS A 2 31.36 18.80 -27.37
CA LYS A 2 30.49 17.71 -27.87
C LYS A 2 30.25 16.54 -26.89
N LYS A 3 31.30 16.10 -26.17
CA LYS A 3 31.21 15.02 -25.17
C LYS A 3 30.38 15.39 -23.93
N ILE A 4 30.45 16.66 -23.50
CA ILE A 4 29.68 17.17 -22.35
C ILE A 4 28.20 17.27 -22.70
N ILE A 5 27.88 17.69 -23.93
CA ILE A 5 26.49 17.74 -24.44
C ILE A 5 25.90 16.33 -24.52
N HIS A 6 26.65 15.34 -25.03
CA HIS A 6 26.19 13.95 -25.05
C HIS A 6 25.93 13.39 -23.65
N LEU A 7 26.84 13.63 -22.69
CA LEU A 7 26.68 13.15 -21.32
C LEU A 7 25.44 13.78 -20.65
N SER A 8 25.23 15.08 -20.83
CA SER A 8 24.04 15.77 -20.32
C SER A 8 22.75 15.19 -20.91
N LEU A 9 22.76 14.80 -22.18
CA LEU A 9 21.59 14.26 -22.86
C LEU A 9 21.26 12.84 -22.38
N VAL A 10 22.28 12.01 -22.14
CA VAL A 10 22.11 10.67 -21.55
C VAL A 10 21.56 10.76 -20.12
N ILE A 11 22.09 11.67 -19.30
CA ILE A 11 21.59 11.86 -17.92
C ILE A 11 20.13 12.32 -17.93
N SER A 12 19.77 13.26 -18.81
CA SER A 12 18.39 13.73 -18.95
C SER A 12 17.44 12.59 -19.36
N MET A 13 17.84 11.74 -20.31
CA MET A 13 17.05 10.57 -20.71
C MET A 13 16.86 9.56 -19.58
N LEU A 14 17.88 9.33 -18.74
CA LEU A 14 17.80 8.44 -17.58
C LEU A 14 16.87 8.99 -16.49
N VAL A 15 16.86 10.31 -16.27
CA VAL A 15 15.94 10.94 -15.31
C VAL A 15 14.50 10.82 -15.80
N ILE A 16 14.24 11.12 -17.08
CA ILE A 16 12.88 11.03 -17.65
C ILE A 16 12.35 9.59 -17.64
N SER A 17 13.19 8.60 -17.95
CA SER A 17 12.76 7.19 -17.89
C SER A 17 12.43 6.75 -16.47
N SER A 18 13.23 7.16 -15.47
CA SER A 18 12.99 6.79 -14.06
C SER A 18 11.67 7.34 -13.48
N ILE A 19 11.23 8.52 -13.93
CA ILE A 19 9.96 9.13 -13.50
C ILE A 19 8.77 8.38 -14.11
N LEU A 20 8.88 7.89 -15.35
CA LEU A 20 7.83 7.12 -16.02
C LEU A 20 7.73 5.66 -15.52
N LEU A 21 8.77 5.17 -14.85
CA LEU A 21 8.84 3.80 -14.32
C LEU A 21 8.24 3.63 -12.92
N SER A 22 7.79 4.71 -12.29
CA SER A 22 7.28 4.67 -10.91
C SER A 22 5.80 5.04 -10.84
N ALA A 23 5.01 4.09 -10.32
CA ALA A 23 3.56 4.09 -10.06
C ALA A 23 2.65 3.89 -11.30
N GLN A 24 2.36 2.62 -11.60
CA GLN A 24 1.14 2.30 -12.34
C GLN A 24 -0.06 2.74 -11.49
N THR A 25 -0.97 3.51 -12.09
CA THR A 25 -2.25 3.83 -11.47
C THR A 25 -2.99 2.52 -11.20
N ILE A 26 -3.29 2.23 -9.94
CA ILE A 26 -4.11 1.08 -9.58
C ILE A 26 -5.51 1.34 -10.18
N PRO A 27 -6.02 0.47 -11.06
CA PRO A 27 -7.37 0.61 -11.59
C PRO A 27 -8.38 0.71 -10.46
N ASP A 28 -9.37 1.60 -10.59
CA ASP A 28 -10.30 1.87 -9.50
C ASP A 28 -10.96 0.59 -9.00
N ASP A 29 -11.32 -0.34 -9.90
CA ASP A 29 -11.94 -1.64 -9.63
C ASP A 29 -11.05 -2.63 -8.85
N SER A 30 -9.74 -2.44 -8.87
CA SER A 30 -8.74 -3.26 -8.19
C SER A 30 -8.53 -2.83 -6.72
N LEU A 31 -9.14 -1.72 -6.29
CA LEU A 31 -9.13 -1.25 -4.90
C LEU A 31 -10.10 -2.03 -3.99
N TYR A 32 -10.85 -2.99 -4.52
CA TYR A 32 -11.91 -3.67 -3.77
C TYR A 32 -11.59 -5.16 -3.62
N LEU A 33 -11.53 -5.59 -2.36
CA LEU A 33 -11.29 -6.96 -1.94
C LEU A 33 -12.50 -7.88 -2.26
N GLY A 34 -12.85 -8.02 -3.54
CA GLY A 34 -13.88 -8.96 -4.02
C GLY A 34 -15.34 -8.56 -3.74
N GLN A 35 -15.66 -7.26 -3.64
CA GLN A 35 -17.05 -6.81 -3.42
C GLN A 35 -17.76 -6.43 -4.73
N THR A 36 -18.96 -6.98 -4.93
CA THR A 36 -19.84 -6.69 -6.09
C THR A 36 -20.88 -5.60 -5.75
N PRO A 37 -20.92 -4.45 -6.46
CA PRO A 37 -22.03 -3.49 -6.40
C PRO A 37 -23.37 -4.14 -6.81
N PRO A 38 -24.56 -3.64 -6.41
CA PRO A 38 -24.86 -2.26 -5.98
C PRO A 38 -25.08 -2.06 -4.47
N GLY A 39 -24.85 -3.08 -3.63
CA GLY A 39 -25.29 -3.07 -2.23
C GLY A 39 -24.37 -2.38 -1.20
N ASN A 40 -23.09 -2.17 -1.49
CA ASN A 40 -22.13 -1.71 -0.48
C ASN A 40 -21.43 -0.42 -0.94
N ILE A 41 -21.77 0.70 -0.31
CA ILE A 41 -20.93 1.90 -0.32
C ILE A 41 -19.59 1.47 0.28
N ARG A 42 -18.52 1.53 -0.51
CA ARG A 42 -17.16 1.19 -0.10
C ARG A 42 -16.82 2.00 1.15
N LYS A 43 -16.43 1.33 2.23
CA LYS A 43 -15.91 1.98 3.43
C LYS A 43 -14.41 1.78 3.48
N ILE A 44 -13.68 2.89 3.50
CA ILE A 44 -12.24 2.88 3.73
C ILE A 44 -11.99 2.31 5.12
N PHE A 45 -11.15 1.28 5.21
CA PHE A 45 -10.66 0.74 6.47
C PHE A 45 -9.23 1.25 6.69
N ASN A 46 -9.06 2.15 7.68
CA ASN A 46 -7.76 2.74 7.94
C ASN A 46 -6.92 1.82 8.85
N LEU A 47 -5.81 1.29 8.34
CA LEU A 47 -4.87 0.50 9.13
C LEU A 47 -4.03 1.44 9.98
N THR A 48 -4.14 1.35 11.31
CA THR A 48 -3.32 2.17 12.20
C THR A 48 -1.91 1.60 12.31
N VAL A 49 -0.92 2.46 12.43
CA VAL A 49 0.48 2.06 12.61
C VAL A 49 1.11 2.86 13.73
N ASP A 50 2.15 2.30 14.35
CA ASP A 50 2.94 3.01 15.33
C ASP A 50 3.75 4.15 14.65
N GLN A 51 4.10 5.19 15.40
CA GLN A 51 4.89 6.30 14.86
C GLN A 51 6.25 5.80 14.33
N GLY A 52 6.57 6.16 13.08
CA GLY A 52 7.78 5.72 12.40
C GLY A 52 7.68 4.35 11.73
N TYR A 53 6.49 3.75 11.76
CA TYR A 53 6.17 2.51 11.05
C TYR A 53 5.21 2.79 9.88
N PHE A 54 5.13 1.85 8.96
CA PHE A 54 4.13 1.79 7.90
C PHE A 54 3.60 0.37 7.77
N ALA A 55 2.37 0.23 7.27
CA ALA A 55 1.77 -1.07 7.05
C ALA A 55 2.48 -1.73 5.87
N ALA A 56 3.00 -2.93 6.09
CA ALA A 56 3.59 -3.75 5.05
C ALA A 56 2.49 -4.26 4.11
N GLU A 57 2.88 -4.61 2.89
CA GLU A 57 2.00 -5.09 1.82
C GLU A 57 1.27 -6.41 2.13
N LYS A 58 1.71 -7.13 3.17
CA LYS A 58 1.20 -8.45 3.55
C LYS A 58 -0.03 -8.33 4.45
N ILE A 59 -1.18 -8.07 3.83
CA ILE A 59 -2.49 -8.08 4.51
C ILE A 59 -3.15 -9.44 4.29
N ALA A 60 -3.60 -10.08 5.37
CA ALA A 60 -4.40 -11.29 5.34
C ALA A 60 -5.80 -11.02 5.90
N ILE A 61 -6.83 -11.54 5.24
CA ILE A 61 -8.23 -11.35 5.63
C ILE A 61 -8.87 -12.73 5.77
N SER A 62 -9.61 -12.94 6.88
CA SER A 62 -10.26 -14.23 7.11
C SER A 62 -11.34 -14.53 6.04
N PRO A 63 -11.66 -15.80 5.77
CA PRO A 63 -12.68 -16.17 4.77
C PRO A 63 -14.06 -15.53 4.98
N ASN A 64 -14.40 -15.22 6.23
CA ASN A 64 -15.67 -14.56 6.58
C ASN A 64 -15.59 -13.02 6.58
N GLY A 65 -14.43 -12.44 6.24
CA GLY A 65 -14.18 -11.00 6.19
C GLY A 65 -14.24 -10.29 7.54
N LYS A 66 -14.19 -11.02 8.67
CA LYS A 66 -14.33 -10.46 10.03
C LYS A 66 -13.01 -10.31 10.77
N GLU A 67 -11.90 -10.74 10.19
CA GLU A 67 -10.58 -10.60 10.79
C GLU A 67 -9.59 -10.10 9.74
N ILE A 68 -8.75 -9.13 10.13
CA ILE A 68 -7.72 -8.53 9.28
C ILE A 68 -6.42 -8.61 10.05
N TYR A 69 -5.39 -9.16 9.42
CA TYR A 69 -4.04 -9.28 9.96
C TYR A 69 -3.08 -8.57 9.02
N TYR A 70 -2.14 -7.81 9.56
CA TYR A 70 -1.11 -7.15 8.76
C TYR A 70 0.15 -6.99 9.59
N GLU A 71 1.27 -6.87 8.89
CA GLU A 71 2.55 -6.53 9.46
C GLU A 71 2.74 -5.01 9.37
N GLU A 72 3.31 -4.39 10.40
CA GLU A 72 3.90 -3.07 10.29
C GLU A 72 5.42 -3.17 10.41
N VAL A 73 6.11 -2.31 9.67
CA VAL A 73 7.56 -2.30 9.59
C VAL A 73 8.08 -0.86 9.73
N ASN A 74 9.23 -0.69 10.38
CA ASN A 74 9.84 0.63 10.51
C ASN A 74 10.49 1.09 9.19
N SER A 75 10.77 2.39 9.07
CA SER A 75 11.43 2.97 7.88
C SER A 75 12.74 2.30 7.46
N ASN A 76 13.42 1.64 8.40
CA ASN A 76 14.72 1.02 8.21
C ASN A 76 14.64 -0.50 7.97
N TRP A 77 13.45 -1.09 7.93
CA TRP A 77 13.23 -2.52 7.66
C TRP A 77 13.90 -3.48 8.67
N THR A 78 14.06 -3.03 9.91
CA THR A 78 14.72 -3.80 10.99
C THR A 78 13.79 -4.27 12.09
N SER A 79 12.58 -3.70 12.18
CA SER A 79 11.59 -4.08 13.20
C SER A 79 10.25 -4.33 12.54
N PHE A 80 9.66 -5.47 12.90
CA PHE A 80 8.39 -5.97 12.37
C PHE A 80 7.45 -6.28 13.52
N LYS A 81 6.19 -5.86 13.41
CA LYS A 81 5.14 -6.17 14.38
C LYS A 81 3.88 -6.63 13.65
N PHE A 82 3.15 -7.56 14.25
CA PHE A 82 1.86 -7.99 13.74
C PHE A 82 0.74 -7.24 14.43
N LYS A 83 -0.19 -6.71 13.64
CA LYS A 83 -1.41 -6.04 14.07
C LYS A 83 -2.61 -6.85 13.59
N TYR A 84 -3.69 -6.79 14.36
CA TYR A 84 -4.89 -7.58 14.09
C TYR A 84 -6.15 -6.79 14.46
N TYR A 85 -7.16 -6.91 13.61
CA TYR A 85 -8.50 -6.41 13.88
C TYR A 85 -9.52 -7.54 13.81
N LYS A 86 -10.54 -7.45 14.66
CA LYS A 86 -11.71 -8.34 14.65
C LYS A 86 -13.02 -7.59 14.67
N TYR A 87 -13.90 -7.95 13.74
CA TYR A 87 -15.26 -7.45 13.68
C TYR A 87 -16.15 -8.28 14.61
N TYR A 88 -16.55 -7.68 15.73
CA TYR A 88 -17.48 -8.27 16.69
C TYR A 88 -18.38 -7.17 17.27
N ASN A 89 -19.62 -7.53 17.65
CA ASN A 89 -20.62 -6.59 18.16
C ASN A 89 -20.84 -5.36 17.26
N ASN A 90 -20.94 -5.58 15.95
CA ASN A 90 -21.16 -4.56 14.93
C ASN A 90 -20.09 -3.44 14.89
N LYS A 91 -18.87 -3.72 15.35
CA LYS A 91 -17.74 -2.81 15.27
C LYS A 91 -16.43 -3.57 15.02
N TRP A 92 -15.46 -2.87 14.45
CA TRP A 92 -14.07 -3.34 14.40
C TRP A 92 -13.38 -3.05 15.74
N ASN A 93 -12.56 -3.99 16.18
CA ASN A 93 -11.82 -3.91 17.43
C ASN A 93 -10.35 -4.27 17.17
N GLY A 94 -9.44 -3.48 17.72
CA GLY A 94 -8.01 -3.54 17.45
C GLY A 94 -7.46 -2.17 16.98
N PRO A 95 -6.16 -2.13 16.64
CA PRO A 95 -5.17 -3.09 17.07
C PRO A 95 -4.97 -2.98 18.59
#